data_AF-A0A0Q0VDM3-F1
#
_entry.id   AF-A0A0Q0VDM3-F1
#
_cell.length_a   1.000
_cell.length_b   1.000
_cell.length_c   1.000
_cell.angle_alpha   90.00
_cell.angle_beta   90.00
_cell.angle_gamma   90.00
#
_symmetry.space_group_name_H-M   'P 1'
#
loop_
_entity.id
_entity.type
_entity.pdbx_description
1 polymer ?
#
loop_
_entity_poly.entity_id
_entity_poly.type
_entity_poly.pdbx_seq_one_letter_code
_entity_poly.pdbx_strand_id
1 'polypeptide(L)'
;MTRNERFEQILMLLRDGALIRARDVAARLGVSERTIWRDMAKLVDYGVPIEGERGMGYILRRPVALPPLVLTQDEMAALHHLLRLAGAHADTRIAAGARTLATKIRAVMPPDPEEDAPL
;
A
#
# COMPACT_ATOMS: atom_id res chain seq x y z
N MET A 1 -20.23 -23.12 -4.97
CA MET A 1 -19.73 -21.89 -4.30
C MET A 1 -20.11 -20.67 -5.12
N THR A 2 -20.84 -19.74 -4.52
CA THR A 2 -21.20 -18.46 -5.13
C THR A 2 -19.96 -17.56 -5.28
N ARG A 3 -20.05 -16.48 -6.06
CA ARG A 3 -18.93 -15.54 -6.16
C ARG A 3 -18.67 -14.82 -4.83
N ASN A 4 -19.71 -14.46 -4.09
CA ASN A 4 -19.57 -13.71 -2.85
C ASN A 4 -18.91 -14.56 -1.75
N GLU A 5 -19.35 -15.82 -1.59
CA GLU A 5 -18.69 -16.79 -0.70
C GLU A 5 -17.21 -16.94 -1.04
N ARG A 6 -16.88 -16.98 -2.34
CA ARG A 6 -15.48 -17.09 -2.78
C ARG A 6 -14.67 -15.85 -2.45
N PHE A 7 -15.26 -14.65 -2.55
CA PHE A 7 -14.60 -13.40 -2.17
C PHE A 7 -14.28 -13.39 -0.68
N GLU A 8 -15.24 -13.74 0.17
CA GLU A 8 -15.04 -13.86 1.61
C GLU A 8 -13.90 -14.83 1.94
N GLN A 9 -13.90 -16.01 1.32
CA GLN A 9 -12.84 -17.00 1.54
C GLN A 9 -11.47 -16.53 1.03
N ILE A 10 -11.39 -15.86 -0.12
CA ILE A 10 -10.15 -15.25 -0.61
C ILE A 10 -9.62 -14.22 0.40
N LEU A 11 -10.48 -13.35 0.92
CA LEU A 11 -10.08 -12.34 1.90
C LEU A 11 -9.60 -12.97 3.22
N MET A 12 -10.25 -14.05 3.67
CA MET A 12 -9.79 -14.80 4.83
C MET A 12 -8.39 -15.39 4.60
N LEU A 13 -8.12 -15.96 3.43
CA LEU A 13 -6.80 -16.50 3.09
C LEU A 13 -5.69 -15.44 3.02
N LEU A 14 -6.03 -14.21 2.65
CA LEU A 14 -5.07 -13.10 2.57
C LEU A 14 -4.86 -12.37 3.91
N ARG A 15 -5.73 -12.61 4.91
CA ARG A 15 -5.80 -11.80 6.15
C ARG A 15 -4.53 -11.85 7.00
N ASP A 16 -3.75 -12.93 6.87
CA ASP A 16 -2.51 -13.16 7.59
C ASP A 16 -1.33 -12.36 7.02
N GLY A 17 -1.52 -11.66 5.89
CA GLY A 17 -0.50 -10.81 5.28
C GLY A 17 0.65 -11.58 4.62
N ALA A 18 0.54 -12.90 4.50
CA ALA A 18 1.49 -13.71 3.75
C ALA A 18 1.22 -13.64 2.24
N LEU A 19 2.29 -13.71 1.44
CA LEU A 19 2.19 -13.87 -0.01
C LEU A 19 1.62 -15.25 -0.35
N ILE A 20 0.50 -15.30 -1.07
CA ILE A 20 -0.15 -16.56 -1.50
C ILE A 20 -0.26 -16.64 -3.03
N ARG A 21 0.09 -17.77 -3.64
CA ARG A 21 0.01 -17.89 -5.11
C ARG A 21 -1.41 -18.21 -5.55
N ALA A 22 -1.77 -17.76 -6.76
CA ALA A 22 -3.08 -18.01 -7.35
C ALA A 22 -3.45 -19.50 -7.38
N ARG A 23 -2.47 -20.36 -7.72
CA ARG A 23 -2.61 -21.82 -7.74
C ARG A 23 -2.95 -22.42 -6.38
N ASP A 24 -2.40 -21.86 -5.30
CA ASP A 24 -2.61 -22.39 -3.95
C ASP A 24 -4.03 -22.02 -3.47
N VAL A 25 -4.46 -20.79 -3.76
CA VAL A 25 -5.86 -20.35 -3.55
C VAL A 25 -6.82 -21.18 -4.39
N ALA A 26 -6.50 -21.39 -5.67
CA ALA A 26 -7.32 -22.16 -6.61
C ALA A 26 -7.53 -23.60 -6.15
N ALA A 27 -6.45 -24.28 -5.75
CA ALA A 27 -6.49 -25.63 -5.21
C ALA A 27 -7.34 -25.71 -3.92
N ARG A 28 -7.19 -24.74 -3.02
CA ARG A 28 -7.90 -24.71 -1.73
C ARG A 28 -9.40 -24.42 -1.88
N LEU A 29 -9.77 -23.66 -2.90
CA LEU A 29 -11.16 -23.26 -3.17
C LEU A 29 -11.85 -24.11 -4.24
N GLY A 30 -11.15 -25.09 -4.84
CA GLY A 30 -11.69 -25.98 -5.88
C GLY A 30 -12.09 -25.26 -7.17
N VAL A 31 -11.34 -24.22 -7.57
CA VAL A 31 -11.59 -23.44 -8.80
C VAL A 31 -10.33 -23.33 -9.65
N SER A 32 -10.46 -22.79 -10.87
CA SER A 32 -9.30 -22.55 -11.74
C SER A 32 -8.50 -21.31 -11.34
N GLU A 33 -7.19 -21.29 -11.65
CA GLU A 33 -6.35 -20.10 -11.46
C GLU A 33 -6.90 -18.86 -12.18
N ARG A 34 -7.46 -19.04 -13.40
CA ARG A 34 -8.12 -17.97 -14.15
C ARG A 34 -9.29 -17.35 -13.37
N THR A 35 -10.02 -18.16 -12.59
CA THR A 35 -11.09 -17.68 -11.72
C THR A 35 -10.51 -16.80 -10.61
N ILE A 36 -9.44 -17.25 -9.96
CA ILE A 36 -8.73 -16.48 -8.93
C ILE A 36 -8.19 -15.16 -9.50
N TRP A 37 -7.55 -15.16 -10.66
CA TRP A 37 -7.03 -13.91 -11.27
C TRP A 37 -8.15 -12.89 -11.51
N ARG A 38 -9.30 -13.33 -12.03
CA ARG A 38 -10.44 -12.45 -12.29
C ARG A 38 -11.06 -11.94 -11.00
N ASP A 39 -11.10 -12.77 -9.96
CA ASP A 39 -11.71 -12.41 -8.69
C ASP A 39 -10.79 -11.47 -7.87
N MET A 40 -9.47 -11.67 -7.92
CA MET A 40 -8.49 -10.72 -7.39
C MET A 40 -8.61 -9.35 -8.07
N ALA A 41 -8.71 -9.31 -9.40
CA ALA A 41 -8.93 -8.07 -10.14
C ALA A 41 -10.21 -7.35 -9.68
N LYS A 42 -11.30 -8.10 -9.49
CA LYS A 42 -12.56 -7.54 -8.98
C LYS A 42 -12.48 -7.02 -7.54
N LEU A 43 -11.76 -7.73 -6.67
CA LEU A 43 -11.54 -7.27 -5.30
C LEU A 43 -10.72 -5.98 -5.28
N VAL A 44 -9.72 -5.86 -6.15
CA VAL A 44 -8.96 -4.61 -6.35
C VAL A 44 -9.87 -3.49 -6.88
N ASP A 45 -10.72 -3.78 -7.88
CA ASP A 45 -11.69 -2.83 -8.40
C ASP A 45 -12.69 -2.36 -7.32
N TYR A 46 -12.98 -3.21 -6.34
CA TYR A 46 -13.82 -2.89 -5.17
C TYR A 46 -13.06 -2.16 -4.06
N GLY A 47 -11.80 -1.79 -4.28
CA GLY A 47 -10.98 -1.02 -3.35
C GLY A 47 -10.33 -1.83 -2.24
N VAL A 48 -10.34 -3.17 -2.32
CA VAL A 48 -9.58 -4.00 -1.39
C VAL A 48 -8.08 -3.82 -1.67
N PRO A 49 -7.23 -3.53 -0.67
CA PRO A 49 -5.80 -3.24 -0.85
C PRO A 49 -4.99 -4.52 -1.10
N ILE A 50 -5.32 -5.25 -2.17
CA ILE A 50 -4.60 -6.44 -2.61
C ILE A 50 -3.51 -6.00 -3.58
N GLU A 51 -2.27 -6.36 -3.29
CA GLU A 51 -1.16 -6.25 -4.24
C GLU A 51 -0.83 -7.63 -4.79
N GLY A 52 -0.41 -7.72 -6.04
CA GLY A 52 0.05 -8.97 -6.63
C GLY A 52 -0.10 -9.04 -8.14
N GLU A 53 0.64 -9.96 -8.75
CA GLU A 53 0.60 -10.22 -10.19
C GLU A 53 0.56 -11.72 -10.47
N ARG A 54 0.14 -12.08 -11.70
CA ARG A 54 0.12 -13.48 -12.14
C ARG A 54 1.52 -14.07 -12.04
N GLY A 55 1.62 -15.26 -11.43
CA GLY A 55 2.90 -15.95 -11.24
C GLY A 55 3.70 -15.52 -10.01
N MET A 56 3.51 -14.30 -9.49
CA MET A 56 4.18 -13.83 -8.27
C MET A 56 3.37 -14.09 -6.99
N GLY A 57 2.03 -14.05 -7.08
CA GLY A 57 1.13 -14.23 -5.95
C GLY A 57 0.50 -12.92 -5.47
N TYR A 58 -0.30 -13.01 -4.42
CA TYR A 58 -1.13 -11.93 -3.89
C TYR A 58 -0.90 -11.74 -2.40
N ILE A 59 -1.04 -10.51 -1.91
CA ILE A 59 -0.95 -10.14 -0.51
C ILE A 59 -1.98 -9.05 -0.21
N LEU A 60 -2.67 -9.15 0.93
CA LEU A 60 -3.51 -8.07 1.43
C LEU A 60 -2.64 -7.11 2.25
N ARG A 61 -2.36 -5.92 1.73
CA ARG A 61 -1.66 -4.87 2.47
C ARG A 61 -2.62 -4.25 3.47
N ARG A 62 -2.36 -4.45 4.77
CA ARG A 62 -2.93 -3.55 5.77
C ARG A 62 -2.13 -2.26 5.79
N PRO A 63 -2.78 -1.09 5.87
CA PRO A 63 -2.07 0.16 6.14
C PRO A 63 -1.27 -0.01 7.43
N VAL A 64 0.03 0.27 7.38
CA VAL A 64 0.82 0.46 8.60
C VAL A 64 0.55 1.89 9.06
N ALA A 65 -0.10 2.03 10.21
CA ALA A 65 -0.24 3.32 10.87
C ALA A 65 1.06 3.63 11.61
N LEU A 66 1.61 4.82 11.38
CA LEU A 66 2.66 5.33 12.25
C LEU A 66 1.99 5.83 13.54
N PRO A 67 2.45 5.39 14.74
CA PRO A 67 2.01 6.01 15.98
C PRO A 67 2.43 7.49 16.01
N PRO A 68 1.88 8.31 16.92
CA PRO A 68 2.34 9.68 17.11
C PRO A 68 3.86 9.72 17.26
N LEU A 69 4.53 10.43 16.35
CA LEU A 69 5.98 10.56 16.30
C LEU A 69 6.33 12.03 16.50
N VAL A 70 7.24 12.30 17.42
CA VAL A 70 7.84 13.61 17.59
C VAL A 70 9.18 13.59 16.86
N LEU A 71 9.38 14.53 15.95
CA LEU A 71 10.62 14.70 15.21
C LEU A 71 11.29 15.99 15.66
N THR A 72 12.61 15.93 15.84
CA THR A 72 13.44 17.12 15.95
C THR A 72 13.54 17.84 14.60
N GLN A 73 14.00 19.09 14.60
CA GLN A 73 14.20 19.86 13.37
C GLN A 73 15.20 19.18 12.42
N ASP A 74 16.28 18.61 12.96
CA ASP A 74 17.30 17.90 12.19
C ASP A 74 16.76 16.59 11.59
N GLU A 75 15.97 15.82 12.35
CA GLU A 75 15.30 14.61 11.83
C GLU A 75 14.28 14.96 10.74
N MET A 76 13.61 16.10 10.87
CA MET A 76 12.68 16.58 9.85
C MET A 76 13.41 16.98 8.55
N ALA A 77 14.52 17.71 8.67
CA ALA A 77 15.37 18.06 7.54
C ALA A 77 15.93 16.80 6.84
N ALA A 78 16.39 15.82 7.61
CA ALA A 78 16.84 14.53 7.10
C ALA A 78 15.73 13.78 6.35
N LEU A 79 14.51 13.72 6.91
CA LEU A 79 13.38 13.07 6.27
C LEU A 79 13.01 13.77 4.95
N HIS A 80 12.99 15.09 4.89
CA HIS A 80 12.76 15.83 3.64
C HIS A 80 13.81 15.49 2.57
N HIS A 81 15.09 15.46 2.95
CA HIS A 81 16.16 15.11 2.03
C HIS A 81 15.99 13.69 1.47
N LEU A 82 15.70 12.72 2.34
CA LEU A 82 15.48 11.32 1.98
C LEU A 82 14.25 11.14 1.08
N LEU A 83 13.14 11.81 1.36
CA LEU A 83 11.93 11.75 0.52
C LEU A 83 12.17 12.29 -0.88
N ARG A 84 12.97 13.35 -1.02
CA ARG A 84 13.34 13.91 -2.32
C ARG A 84 14.20 12.93 -3.14
N LEU A 85 15.18 12.29 -2.49
CA LEU A 85 15.99 11.23 -3.08
C LEU A 85 15.14 10.04 -3.52
N ALA A 86 14.26 9.55 -2.64
CA ALA A 86 13.37 8.44 -2.92
C ALA A 86 12.35 8.76 -4.03
N GLY A 87 11.94 10.02 -4.18
CA GLY A 87 11.05 10.47 -5.26
C GLY A 87 11.68 10.39 -6.66
N ALA A 88 13.01 10.42 -6.75
CA ALA A 88 13.79 10.29 -7.99
C ALA A 88 14.29 8.85 -8.24
N HIS A 89 13.87 7.89 -7.42
CA HIS A 89 14.34 6.51 -7.51
C HIS A 89 13.82 5.82 -8.78
N ALA A 90 14.64 4.94 -9.38
CA ALA A 90 14.28 4.19 -10.58
C ALA A 90 13.10 3.20 -10.37
N ASP A 91 12.85 2.77 -9.12
CA ASP A 91 11.70 1.95 -8.78
C ASP A 91 10.45 2.85 -8.66
N THR A 92 9.50 2.65 -9.55
CA THR A 92 8.29 3.47 -9.65
C THR A 92 7.39 3.36 -8.42
N ARG A 93 7.43 2.24 -7.68
CA ARG A 93 6.68 2.05 -6.44
C ARG A 93 7.30 2.85 -5.31
N ILE A 94 8.63 2.83 -5.19
CA ILE A 94 9.36 3.65 -4.21
C ILE A 94 9.11 5.14 -4.50
N ALA A 95 9.24 5.56 -5.75
CA ALA A 95 9.04 6.95 -6.15
C ALA A 95 7.60 7.44 -5.87
N ALA A 96 6.59 6.62 -6.17
CA ALA A 96 5.20 6.94 -5.89
C ALA A 96 4.89 6.99 -4.39
N GLY A 97 5.44 6.05 -3.62
CA GLY A 97 5.33 6.03 -2.16
C GLY A 97 5.93 7.29 -1.53
N ALA A 98 7.14 7.68 -1.95
CA ALA A 98 7.82 8.87 -1.46
C ALA A 98 7.03 10.16 -1.74
N ARG A 99 6.47 10.32 -2.95
CA ARG A 99 5.62 11.47 -3.29
C ARG A 99 4.37 11.55 -2.42
N THR A 100 3.71 10.42 -2.21
CA THR A 100 2.50 10.35 -1.38
C THR A 100 2.81 10.66 0.09
N LEU A 101 3.92 10.13 0.61
CA LEU A 101 4.37 10.39 1.97
C LEU A 101 4.75 11.87 2.17
N ALA A 102 5.47 12.47 1.23
CA ALA A 102 5.81 13.90 1.29
C ALA A 102 4.57 14.79 1.35
N THR A 103 3.50 14.47 0.62
CA THR A 103 2.21 15.18 0.72
C THR A 103 1.59 15.05 2.10
N LYS A 104 1.61 13.86 2.71
CA LYS A 104 1.09 13.65 4.07
C LYS A 104 1.88 14.43 5.12
N ILE A 105 3.21 14.47 5.00
CA ILE A 105 4.09 15.20 5.91
C ILE A 105 3.87 16.71 5.81
N ARG A 106 3.80 17.27 4.59
CA ARG A 106 3.49 18.70 4.39
C ARG A 106 2.16 19.11 4.99
N ALA A 107 1.14 18.24 4.92
CA ALA A 107 -0.19 18.53 5.44
C ALA A 107 -0.25 18.63 6.97
N VAL A 108 0.77 18.13 7.69
CA VAL A 108 0.85 18.17 9.16
C VAL A 108 1.94 19.09 9.66
N MET A 109 2.67 19.77 8.77
CA MET A 109 3.71 20.71 9.14
C MET A 109 3.05 22.03 9.56
N PRO A 110 3.47 22.65 10.68
CA PRO A 110 3.09 24.02 10.97
C PRO A 110 3.57 24.95 9.84
N PRO A 111 2.85 26.04 9.54
CA PRO A 111 3.32 27.03 8.57
C PRO A 111 4.72 27.53 8.94
N ASP A 112 5.56 27.79 7.94
CA ASP A 112 6.90 28.33 8.18
C ASP A 112 6.76 29.65 8.95
N PRO A 113 7.47 29.85 10.08
CA PRO A 113 7.38 31.07 10.88
C PRO A 113 7.84 32.33 10.12
N GLU A 114 8.42 32.19 8.92
CA GLU A 114 8.89 33.30 8.09
C GLU A 114 7.84 33.88 7.13
N GLU A 115 6.67 33.25 6.95
CA GLU A 115 5.59 33.83 6.11
C GLU A 115 4.70 34.86 6.85
N ASP A 116 4.81 34.98 8.17
CA ASP A 116 4.02 35.89 9.01
C ASP A 116 4.81 37.13 9.51
N ALA A 117 5.98 37.43 8.95
CA ALA A 117 6.64 38.71 9.21
C ALA A 117 5.98 39.83 8.37
N PRO A 118 5.20 40.75 8.94
CA PRO A 118 4.79 41.95 8.21
C PRO A 118 6.04 42.76 7.83
N LEU A 119 6.13 43.11 6.55
CA LEU A 119 7.09 44.06 6.00
C LEU A 119 7.04 45.41 6.73
#